data_AF-A0A9N9B6W4-F1
#
_entry.id   AF-A0A9N9B6W4-F1
#
_cell.length_a   1.000
_cell.length_b   1.000
_cell.length_c   1.000
_cell.angle_alpha   90.00
_cell.angle_beta   90.00
_cell.angle_gamma   90.00
#
_symmetry.space_group_name_H-M   'P 1'
#
loop_
_entity.id
_entity.type
_entity.pdbx_description
1 polymer ?
#
loop_
_entity_poly.entity_id
_entity_poly.type
_entity_poly.pdbx_seq_one_letter_code
_entity_poly.pdbx_strand_id
1 'polypeptide(L)'
;VLAHFGIRKYLPTTDGISKEKKNRVYEVNNNQYTIPNEELTQWRDAFDLATAAIKARSNDANWNWNDATERPLNESSTIIASFVARGKKRRRYKYERKYWWLHMKALKEELDNISQRELEMRECTTKLLKLEGICNVRSALEYIGRQFVCAGSKESVGTILSQLSEQKTFGSYLQNVCNLNNITLESVKECFNNLYDASLKDTNDYRDEIVICAEYWDVNEIIALSAIFRHFHVKFIYWDRVSTEAEFPYEVPYWLPTLEYHKPRFAETMRHFGCHDLD
;
A
#
# COMPACT_ATOMS: atom_id res chain seq x y z
N VAL A 1 10.19 30.38 33.83
CA VAL A 1 10.21 29.52 35.05
C VAL A 1 11.58 29.49 35.71
N LEU A 2 12.69 29.10 35.05
CA LEU A 2 14.03 29.07 35.69
C LEU A 2 14.63 30.45 36.03
N ALA A 3 14.29 31.49 35.26
CA ALA A 3 14.64 32.87 35.60
C ALA A 3 13.93 33.41 36.86
N HIS A 4 12.78 32.82 37.21
CA HIS A 4 12.01 33.18 38.41
C HIS A 4 12.65 32.66 39.71
N PHE A 5 13.64 31.76 39.60
CA PHE A 5 14.37 31.16 40.72
C PHE A 5 15.87 31.55 40.75
N GLY A 6 16.28 32.60 40.02
CA GLY A 6 17.64 33.18 40.15
C GLY A 6 18.80 32.37 39.55
N ILE A 7 18.55 31.31 38.80
CA ILE A 7 19.61 30.47 38.20
C ILE A 7 19.94 30.99 36.80
N ARG A 8 20.87 31.95 36.70
CA ARG A 8 21.32 32.54 35.42
C ARG A 8 22.48 31.81 34.73
N LYS A 9 23.12 30.81 35.36
CA LYS A 9 24.40 30.25 34.90
C LYS A 9 24.31 29.20 33.78
N TYR A 10 23.11 28.82 33.33
CA TYR A 10 22.92 27.66 32.42
C TYR A 10 21.87 27.89 31.31
N LEU A 11 21.61 29.14 30.91
CA LEU A 11 20.85 29.39 29.69
C LEU A 11 21.83 29.37 28.49
N PRO A 12 21.61 28.53 27.46
CA PRO A 12 22.32 28.70 26.19
C PRO A 12 21.90 30.03 25.58
N THR A 13 22.86 30.85 25.15
CA THR A 13 22.57 32.01 24.30
C THR A 13 21.98 31.53 22.98
N THR A 14 20.94 32.22 22.52
CA THR A 14 20.08 31.85 21.38
C THR A 14 20.73 31.90 20.01
N ASP A 15 22.04 32.14 19.90
CA ASP A 15 22.73 32.26 18.61
C ASP A 15 23.17 30.90 18.01
N GLY A 16 22.97 29.78 18.71
CA GLY A 16 23.45 28.47 18.28
C GLY A 16 22.43 27.54 17.57
N ILE A 17 21.12 27.83 17.62
CA ILE A 17 20.08 26.87 17.18
C ILE A 17 19.48 27.26 15.82
N SER A 18 20.33 27.54 14.83
CA SER A 18 19.88 27.78 13.45
C SER A 18 20.58 26.91 12.40
N LYS A 19 21.58 26.09 12.76
CA LYS A 19 22.23 25.21 11.77
C LYS A 19 22.60 23.88 12.40
N GLU A 20 21.69 22.92 12.35
CA GLU A 20 21.99 21.48 12.15
C GLU A 20 20.69 20.67 12.11
N LYS A 21 19.97 20.79 11.00
CA LYS A 21 19.10 19.72 10.50
C LYS A 21 19.92 18.93 9.49
N LYS A 22 20.37 17.72 9.85
CA LYS A 22 20.37 16.54 8.96
C LYS A 22 20.85 15.29 9.69
N ASN A 23 20.04 14.25 9.56
CA ASN A 23 20.35 12.82 9.71
C ASN A 23 20.79 12.34 11.09
N ARG A 24 19.87 11.68 11.81
CA ARG A 24 20.17 10.43 12.53
C ARG A 24 18.89 9.62 12.77
N VAL A 25 18.98 8.36 12.39
CA VAL A 25 18.05 7.25 12.60
C VAL A 25 17.87 7.04 14.11
N TYR A 26 16.63 6.90 14.59
CA TYR A 26 16.33 6.55 15.97
C TYR A 26 16.31 5.02 16.13
N GLU A 27 17.33 4.47 16.79
CA GLU A 27 17.23 3.18 17.47
C GLU A 27 16.42 3.34 18.77
N VAL A 28 15.40 2.50 18.93
CA VAL A 28 14.55 2.45 20.12
C VAL A 28 15.19 1.52 21.14
N ASN A 29 15.75 2.08 22.22
CA ASN A 29 16.24 1.29 23.36
C ASN A 29 15.15 1.17 24.44
N ASN A 30 14.64 -0.04 24.60
CA ASN A 30 13.70 -0.47 25.65
C ASN A 30 14.47 -0.79 26.94
N ASN A 31 14.72 0.20 27.79
CA ASN A 31 15.27 -0.05 29.13
C ASN A 31 14.15 0.07 30.17
N GLN A 32 13.66 -1.08 30.65
CA GLN A 32 12.86 -1.19 31.86
C GLN A 32 13.71 -0.76 33.07
N TYR A 33 13.29 0.32 33.73
CA TYR A 33 13.94 0.82 34.92
C TYR A 33 13.59 -0.10 36.11
N THR A 34 14.55 -0.89 36.55
CA THR A 34 14.45 -1.64 37.81
C THR A 34 14.94 -0.77 38.96
N ILE A 35 14.12 -0.65 40.00
CA ILE A 35 14.48 0.11 41.20
C ILE A 35 15.47 -0.73 42.02
N PRO A 36 16.66 -0.21 42.35
CA PRO A 36 17.63 -0.95 43.16
C PRO A 36 17.05 -1.35 44.53
N ASN A 37 17.33 -2.57 44.98
CA ASN A 37 16.83 -3.09 46.28
C ASN A 37 17.24 -2.23 47.48
N GLU A 38 18.35 -1.50 47.39
CA GLU A 38 18.78 -0.55 48.42
C GLU A 38 17.80 0.62 48.58
N GLU A 39 17.24 1.14 47.50
CA GLU A 39 16.21 2.17 47.59
C GLU A 39 14.96 1.61 48.28
N LEU A 40 14.51 0.40 47.92
CA LEU A 40 13.35 -0.24 48.56
C LEU A 40 13.54 -0.46 50.07
N THR A 41 14.75 -0.79 50.48
CA THR A 41 15.10 -1.00 51.90
C THR A 41 15.04 0.32 52.67
N GLN A 42 15.63 1.39 52.13
CA GLN A 42 15.55 2.73 52.72
C GLN A 42 14.11 3.25 52.85
N TRP A 43 13.24 2.90 51.90
CA TRP A 43 11.82 3.24 51.97
C TRP A 43 11.09 2.50 53.09
N ARG A 44 11.43 1.24 53.34
CA ARG A 44 10.82 0.42 54.39
C ARG A 44 11.25 0.91 55.77
N ASP A 45 12.55 1.16 55.97
CA ASP A 45 13.08 1.67 57.25
C ASP A 45 12.52 3.05 57.60
N ALA A 46 12.38 3.93 56.61
CA ALA A 46 11.76 5.24 56.80
C ALA A 46 10.27 5.14 57.14
N PHE A 47 9.57 4.13 56.62
CA PHE A 47 8.15 3.91 56.91
C PHE A 47 7.96 3.34 58.33
N ASP A 48 8.81 2.42 58.74
CA ASP A 48 8.76 1.83 60.07
C ASP A 48 9.12 2.86 61.16
N LEU A 49 10.11 3.72 60.89
CA LEU A 49 10.47 4.83 61.78
C LEU A 49 9.33 5.85 61.94
N ALA A 50 8.65 6.19 60.84
CA ALA A 50 7.50 7.09 60.87
C ALA A 50 6.32 6.48 61.64
N THR A 51 6.08 5.19 61.45
CA THR A 51 4.99 4.46 62.13
C THR A 51 5.27 4.33 63.63
N ALA A 52 6.53 4.07 64.01
CA ALA A 52 6.96 4.05 65.40
C ALA A 52 6.81 5.43 66.07
N ALA A 53 7.17 6.52 65.38
CA ALA A 53 7.00 7.88 65.89
C ALA A 53 5.51 8.25 66.09
N ILE A 54 4.62 7.81 65.19
CA ILE A 54 3.17 8.03 65.32
C ILE A 54 2.60 7.22 66.49
N LYS A 55 3.01 5.96 66.66
CA LYS A 55 2.56 5.11 67.78
C LYS A 55 3.07 5.62 69.13
N ALA A 56 4.32 6.08 69.20
CA ALA A 56 4.86 6.71 70.40
C ALA A 56 4.06 7.96 70.77
N ARG A 57 3.64 8.76 69.77
CA ARG A 57 2.78 9.93 69.97
C ARG A 57 1.34 9.60 70.38
N SER A 58 0.79 8.44 70.02
CA SER A 58 -0.59 8.09 70.39
C SER A 58 -0.73 7.57 71.81
N ASN A 59 0.36 7.15 72.45
CA ASN A 59 0.35 6.54 73.78
C ASN A 59 0.64 7.54 74.92
N ASP A 60 1.15 8.74 74.62
CA ASP A 60 1.31 9.81 75.61
C ASP A 60 0.02 10.63 75.72
N ALA A 61 -0.88 10.21 76.63
CA ALA A 61 -2.16 10.88 76.88
C ALA A 61 -2.05 12.26 77.55
N ASN A 62 -0.84 12.75 77.81
CA ASN A 62 -0.58 14.02 78.48
C ASN A 62 0.46 14.89 77.76
N TRP A 63 0.53 14.77 76.43
CA TRP A 63 1.47 15.56 75.63
C TRP A 63 1.02 17.03 75.55
N ASN A 64 1.72 17.90 76.29
CA ASN A 64 1.53 19.34 76.24
C ASN A 64 2.14 19.91 74.95
N TRP A 65 1.33 20.57 74.12
CA TRP A 65 1.79 21.17 72.86
C TRP A 65 2.87 22.24 73.03
N ASN A 66 3.04 22.77 74.24
CA ASN A 66 4.01 23.83 74.52
C ASN A 66 5.46 23.34 74.76
N ASP A 67 5.70 22.03 74.92
CA ASP A 67 7.07 21.47 75.09
C ASP A 67 7.72 21.00 73.77
N ALA A 68 7.04 21.18 72.64
CA ALA A 68 7.57 20.79 71.32
C ALA A 68 8.43 21.88 70.65
N THR A 69 8.61 23.05 71.28
CA THR A 69 9.32 24.20 70.72
C THR A 69 10.84 24.11 70.79
N GLU A 70 11.41 23.11 71.47
CA GLU A 70 12.87 22.95 71.59
C GLU A 70 13.45 21.67 70.95
N ARG A 71 12.75 21.05 69.99
CA ARG A 71 13.44 20.18 69.03
C ARG A 71 14.07 21.04 67.94
N PRO A 72 15.36 20.82 67.58
CA PRO A 72 16.04 21.69 66.66
C PRO A 72 15.27 21.74 65.33
N LEU A 73 14.90 22.97 64.93
CA LEU A 73 14.15 23.29 63.71
C LEU A 73 14.77 22.73 62.42
N ASN A 74 15.98 22.17 62.47
CA ASN A 74 16.71 21.60 61.35
C ASN A 74 16.15 20.23 60.88
N GLU A 75 15.69 19.36 61.79
CA GLU A 75 15.23 18.01 61.44
C GLU A 75 13.81 18.02 60.88
N SER A 76 12.90 18.81 61.47
CA SER A 76 11.53 18.99 60.98
C SER A 76 11.47 19.65 59.60
N SER A 77 12.38 20.60 59.33
CA SER A 77 12.51 21.24 58.00
C SER A 77 12.93 20.24 56.92
N THR A 78 13.83 19.32 57.24
CA THR A 78 14.33 18.29 56.32
C THR A 78 13.26 17.26 55.96
N ILE A 79 12.44 16.84 56.95
CA ILE A 79 11.33 15.92 56.72
C ILE A 79 10.25 16.58 55.84
N ILE A 80 9.87 17.84 56.12
CA ILE A 80 8.89 18.58 55.30
C ILE A 80 9.43 18.79 53.87
N ALA A 81 10.70 19.15 53.70
CA ALA A 81 11.32 19.29 52.39
C ALA A 81 11.30 17.96 51.59
N SER A 82 11.53 16.82 52.26
CA SER A 82 11.46 15.50 51.62
C SER A 82 10.03 15.13 51.19
N PHE A 83 9.01 15.45 51.99
CA PHE A 83 7.59 15.24 51.64
C PHE A 83 7.15 16.12 50.47
N VAL A 84 7.55 17.39 50.46
CA VAL A 84 7.31 18.32 49.35
C VAL A 84 8.01 17.84 48.08
N ALA A 85 9.26 17.34 48.17
CA ALA A 85 9.99 16.77 47.04
C ALA A 85 9.33 15.49 46.50
N ARG A 86 8.86 14.59 47.37
CA ARG A 86 8.10 13.38 46.98
C ARG A 86 6.76 13.73 46.33
N GLY A 87 6.04 14.73 46.87
CA GLY A 87 4.81 15.25 46.28
C GLY A 87 5.02 15.84 44.88
N LYS A 88 6.12 16.57 44.68
CA LYS A 88 6.53 17.09 43.36
C LYS A 88 6.88 15.97 42.37
N LYS A 89 7.62 14.93 42.81
CA LYS A 89 7.92 13.74 41.98
C LYS A 89 6.64 12.98 41.55
N ARG A 90 5.69 12.76 42.46
CA ARG A 90 4.40 12.11 42.13
C ARG A 90 3.56 12.91 41.13
N ARG A 91 3.51 14.24 41.28
CA ARG A 91 2.83 15.11 40.31
C ARG A 91 3.49 15.02 38.94
N ARG A 92 4.83 15.10 38.88
CA ARG A 92 5.60 14.96 37.64
C ARG A 92 5.31 13.64 36.92
N TYR A 93 5.35 12.51 37.63
CA TYR A 93 5.02 11.20 37.06
C TYR A 93 3.59 11.13 36.51
N LYS A 94 2.62 11.73 37.22
CA LYS A 94 1.22 11.80 36.75
C LYS A 94 1.09 12.60 35.44
N TYR A 95 1.82 13.72 35.32
CA TYR A 95 1.84 14.51 34.08
C TYR A 95 2.55 13.78 32.94
N GLU A 96 3.72 13.18 33.21
CA GLU A 96 4.48 12.42 32.23
C GLU A 96 3.67 11.22 31.72
N ARG A 97 2.98 10.48 32.60
CA ARG A 97 2.09 9.37 32.20
C ARG A 97 0.91 9.83 31.35
N LYS A 98 0.28 10.97 31.69
CA LYS A 98 -0.82 11.54 30.90
C LYS A 98 -0.33 11.97 29.52
N TYR A 99 0.82 12.63 29.45
CA TYR A 99 1.44 13.03 28.20
C TYR A 99 1.81 11.83 27.34
N TRP A 100 2.43 10.81 27.93
CA TRP A 100 2.82 9.58 27.23
C TRP A 100 1.61 8.83 26.68
N TRP A 101 0.51 8.75 27.44
CA TRP A 101 -0.73 8.16 26.96
C TRP A 101 -1.34 8.92 25.77
N LEU A 102 -1.36 10.26 25.85
CA LEU A 102 -1.85 11.10 24.75
C LEU A 102 -0.99 10.93 23.49
N HIS A 103 0.33 10.85 23.66
CA HIS A 103 1.26 10.66 22.55
C HIS A 103 1.12 9.27 21.91
N MET A 104 1.00 8.21 22.72
CA MET A 104 0.71 6.86 22.20
C MET A 104 -0.62 6.77 21.47
N LYS A 105 -1.65 7.46 21.98
CA LYS A 105 -2.96 7.50 21.30
C LYS A 105 -2.85 8.16 19.92
N ALA A 106 -2.14 9.29 19.82
CA ALA A 106 -1.90 9.98 18.55
C ALA A 106 -1.11 9.11 17.56
N LEU A 107 -0.04 8.44 18.01
CA LEU A 107 0.74 7.54 17.15
C LEU A 107 -0.07 6.35 16.65
N LYS A 108 -0.97 5.79 17.47
CA LYS A 108 -1.86 4.71 17.03
C LYS A 108 -2.81 5.19 15.94
N GLU A 109 -3.40 6.37 16.10
CA GLU A 109 -4.29 6.97 15.09
C GLU A 109 -3.56 7.26 13.78
N GLU A 110 -2.30 7.71 13.84
CA GLU A 110 -1.46 7.86 12.65
C GLU A 110 -1.16 6.53 11.96
N LEU A 111 -0.88 5.46 12.72
CA LEU A 111 -0.62 4.13 12.18
C LEU A 111 -1.86 3.54 11.48
N ASP A 112 -3.04 3.71 12.08
CA ASP A 112 -4.30 3.27 11.50
C ASP A 112 -4.58 4.03 10.19
N ASN A 113 -4.31 5.35 10.15
CA ASN A 113 -4.43 6.17 8.94
C ASN A 113 -3.45 5.75 7.83
N ILE A 114 -2.21 5.43 8.17
CA ILE A 114 -1.22 4.94 7.20
C ILE A 114 -1.66 3.59 6.63
N SER A 115 -2.13 2.67 7.48
CA SER A 115 -2.61 1.36 7.06
C SER A 115 -3.80 1.48 6.10
N GLN A 116 -4.73 2.39 6.37
CA GLN A 116 -5.86 2.67 5.49
C GLN A 116 -5.40 3.22 4.13
N ARG A 117 -4.46 4.18 4.12
CA ARG A 117 -3.91 4.73 2.87
C ARG A 117 -3.14 3.70 2.05
N GLU A 118 -2.43 2.78 2.68
CA GLU A 118 -1.78 1.69 1.96
C GLU A 118 -2.78 0.77 1.28
N LEU A 119 -3.92 0.49 1.93
CA LEU A 119 -5.00 -0.30 1.33
C LEU A 119 -5.58 0.41 0.11
N GLU A 120 -5.90 1.70 0.24
CA GLU A 120 -6.42 2.53 -0.86
C GLU A 120 -5.42 2.62 -2.02
N MET A 121 -4.13 2.81 -1.73
CA MET A 121 -3.09 2.78 -2.75
C MET A 121 -3.02 1.42 -3.45
N ARG A 122 -3.07 0.30 -2.72
CA ARG A 122 -3.06 -1.04 -3.35
C ARG A 122 -4.27 -1.26 -4.25
N GLU A 123 -5.46 -0.85 -3.82
CA GLU A 123 -6.66 -0.92 -4.65
C GLU A 123 -6.53 -0.06 -5.91
N CYS A 124 -5.97 1.15 -5.79
CA CYS A 124 -5.75 2.05 -6.90
C CYS A 124 -4.67 1.52 -7.88
N THR A 125 -3.55 1.02 -7.38
CA THR A 125 -2.50 0.37 -8.18
C THR A 125 -3.04 -0.87 -8.88
N THR A 126 -3.88 -1.67 -8.21
CA THR A 126 -4.54 -2.81 -8.85
C THR A 126 -5.42 -2.30 -9.98
N LYS A 127 -6.32 -1.33 -9.73
CA LYS A 127 -7.17 -0.73 -10.79
C LYS A 127 -6.35 -0.14 -11.95
N LEU A 128 -5.19 0.46 -11.69
CA LEU A 128 -4.30 0.97 -12.74
C LEU A 128 -3.68 -0.18 -13.57
N LEU A 129 -3.14 -1.22 -12.92
CA LEU A 129 -2.61 -2.41 -13.59
C LEU A 129 -3.68 -3.16 -14.39
N LYS A 130 -4.93 -3.12 -13.91
CA LYS A 130 -6.10 -3.69 -14.58
C LYS A 130 -6.42 -3.00 -15.90
N LEU A 131 -6.31 -1.67 -15.95
CA LEU A 131 -6.49 -0.86 -17.16
C LEU A 131 -5.30 -1.00 -18.15
N GLU A 132 -4.10 -1.30 -17.66
CA GLU A 132 -2.91 -1.49 -18.51
C GLU A 132 -2.93 -2.78 -19.36
N GLY A 133 -3.69 -3.81 -18.99
CA GLY A 133 -3.72 -5.08 -19.73
C GLY A 133 -4.57 -5.06 -21.01
N ILE A 134 -5.62 -4.23 -21.05
CA ILE A 134 -6.66 -4.25 -22.10
C ILE A 134 -6.26 -3.44 -23.34
N CYS A 135 -5.49 -2.36 -23.18
CA CYS A 135 -5.18 -1.42 -24.27
C CYS A 135 -4.34 -2.01 -25.42
N ASN A 136 -3.61 -3.10 -25.18
CA ASN A 136 -2.82 -3.77 -26.21
C ASN A 136 -3.66 -4.65 -27.15
N VAL A 137 -4.85 -5.08 -26.72
CA VAL A 137 -5.79 -5.82 -27.58
C VAL A 137 -6.27 -4.93 -28.71
N ARG A 138 -6.62 -3.66 -28.41
CA ARG A 138 -7.06 -2.70 -29.42
C ARG A 138 -6.01 -2.49 -30.50
N SER A 139 -4.78 -2.14 -30.13
CA SER A 139 -3.70 -1.89 -31.10
C SER A 139 -3.39 -3.12 -31.94
N ALA A 140 -3.48 -4.32 -31.36
CA ALA A 140 -3.34 -5.58 -32.11
C ALA A 140 -4.47 -5.77 -33.12
N LEU A 141 -5.72 -5.50 -32.74
CA LEU A 141 -6.87 -5.56 -33.64
C LEU A 141 -6.80 -4.51 -34.75
N GLU A 142 -6.35 -3.28 -34.45
CA GLU A 142 -6.12 -2.25 -35.47
C GLU A 142 -5.02 -2.68 -36.45
N TYR A 143 -3.91 -3.24 -35.96
CA TYR A 143 -2.85 -3.78 -36.81
C TYR A 143 -3.40 -4.85 -37.75
N ILE A 144 -4.18 -5.80 -37.22
CA ILE A 144 -4.79 -6.88 -38.00
C ILE A 144 -5.76 -6.29 -39.02
N GLY A 145 -6.62 -5.37 -38.61
CA GLY A 145 -7.58 -4.69 -39.49
C GLY A 145 -6.87 -4.01 -40.67
N ARG A 146 -5.75 -3.32 -40.45
CA ARG A 146 -4.94 -2.70 -41.51
C ARG A 146 -4.37 -3.68 -42.53
N GLN A 147 -4.19 -4.96 -42.18
CA GLN A 147 -3.74 -5.97 -43.14
C GLN A 147 -4.82 -6.31 -44.19
N PHE A 148 -6.10 -6.04 -43.90
CA PHE A 148 -7.23 -6.32 -44.79
C PHE A 148 -7.72 -5.08 -45.56
N VAL A 149 -7.41 -3.88 -45.07
CA VAL A 149 -7.82 -2.64 -45.74
C VAL A 149 -6.88 -2.31 -46.88
N CYS A 150 -7.36 -2.44 -48.12
CA CYS A 150 -6.73 -1.76 -49.26
C CYS A 150 -6.78 -0.24 -49.03
N ALA A 151 -5.68 0.46 -49.27
CA ALA A 151 -5.57 1.91 -49.08
C ALA A 151 -6.76 2.65 -49.73
N GLY A 152 -7.67 3.18 -48.89
CA GLY A 152 -8.86 3.93 -49.32
C GLY A 152 -10.22 3.39 -48.85
N SER A 153 -10.29 2.19 -48.25
CA SER A 153 -11.54 1.72 -47.62
C SER A 153 -11.78 2.43 -46.27
N LYS A 154 -13.05 2.83 -46.02
CA LYS A 154 -13.52 3.46 -44.76
C LYS A 154 -14.16 2.45 -43.80
N GLU A 155 -13.92 1.15 -43.99
CA GLU A 155 -14.54 0.13 -43.14
C GLU A 155 -13.97 0.18 -41.72
N SER A 156 -14.84 -0.01 -40.71
CA SER A 156 -14.42 -0.09 -39.32
C SER A 156 -13.74 -1.44 -39.03
N VAL A 157 -12.84 -1.46 -38.06
CA VAL A 157 -12.15 -2.70 -37.62
C VAL A 157 -13.15 -3.78 -37.22
N GLY A 158 -14.24 -3.43 -36.52
CA GLY A 158 -15.30 -4.37 -36.17
C GLY A 158 -15.92 -5.08 -37.40
N THR A 159 -16.21 -4.33 -38.48
CA THR A 159 -16.74 -4.91 -39.72
C THR A 159 -15.74 -5.86 -40.38
N ILE A 160 -14.45 -5.49 -40.39
CA ILE A 160 -13.38 -6.31 -40.96
C ILE A 160 -13.23 -7.62 -40.16
N LEU A 161 -13.27 -7.55 -38.83
CA LEU A 161 -13.22 -8.72 -37.96
C LEU A 161 -14.41 -9.65 -38.22
N SER A 162 -15.61 -9.10 -38.39
CA SER A 162 -16.79 -9.91 -38.74
C SER A 162 -16.66 -10.56 -40.10
N GLN A 163 -16.18 -9.84 -41.12
CA GLN A 163 -15.88 -10.43 -42.44
C GLN A 163 -14.82 -11.53 -42.34
N LEU A 164 -13.79 -11.35 -41.52
CA LEU A 164 -12.77 -12.37 -41.25
C LEU A 164 -13.41 -13.66 -40.72
N SER A 165 -14.37 -13.56 -39.80
CA SER A 165 -15.10 -14.71 -39.26
C SER A 165 -15.91 -15.49 -40.31
N GLU A 166 -16.27 -14.83 -41.42
CA GLU A 166 -16.98 -15.44 -42.55
C GLU A 166 -16.04 -15.99 -43.64
N GLN A 167 -14.74 -15.70 -43.58
CA GLN A 167 -13.80 -16.26 -44.54
C GLN A 167 -13.71 -17.78 -44.38
N LYS A 168 -13.72 -18.52 -45.49
CA LYS A 168 -13.76 -19.99 -45.48
C LYS A 168 -12.61 -20.62 -44.67
N THR A 169 -11.40 -20.11 -44.83
CA THR A 169 -10.19 -20.63 -44.16
C THR A 169 -10.21 -20.36 -42.66
N PHE A 170 -10.41 -19.10 -42.27
CA PHE A 170 -10.48 -18.69 -40.88
C PHE A 170 -11.72 -19.24 -40.17
N GLY A 171 -12.88 -19.22 -40.81
CA GLY A 171 -14.13 -19.78 -40.29
C GLY A 171 -14.04 -21.28 -40.01
N SER A 172 -13.37 -22.06 -40.88
CA SER A 172 -13.12 -23.49 -40.61
C SER A 172 -12.19 -23.69 -39.40
N TYR A 173 -11.17 -22.83 -39.28
CA TYR A 173 -10.27 -22.83 -38.12
C TYR A 173 -11.00 -22.46 -36.83
N LEU A 174 -11.81 -21.40 -36.86
CA LEU A 174 -12.61 -20.93 -35.73
C LEU A 174 -13.61 -22.01 -35.28
N GLN A 175 -14.29 -22.67 -36.22
CA GLN A 175 -15.17 -23.80 -35.92
C GLN A 175 -14.42 -24.92 -35.18
N ASN A 176 -13.20 -25.25 -35.60
CA ASN A 176 -12.39 -26.26 -34.93
C ASN A 176 -12.04 -25.83 -33.49
N VAL A 177 -11.63 -24.57 -33.29
CA VAL A 177 -11.37 -24.01 -31.95
C VAL A 177 -12.64 -24.09 -31.08
N CYS A 178 -13.80 -23.71 -31.61
CA CYS A 178 -15.08 -23.80 -30.91
C CYS A 178 -15.41 -25.23 -30.49
N ASN A 179 -15.20 -26.20 -31.39
CA ASN A 179 -15.45 -27.62 -31.12
C ASN A 179 -14.55 -28.16 -30.00
N LEU A 180 -13.25 -27.82 -30.00
CA LEU A 180 -12.31 -28.26 -28.97
C LEU A 180 -12.68 -27.75 -27.57
N ASN A 181 -13.27 -26.55 -27.50
CA ASN A 181 -13.63 -25.90 -26.23
C ASN A 181 -15.11 -26.08 -25.85
N ASN A 182 -15.89 -26.87 -26.61
CA ASN A 182 -17.33 -27.09 -26.41
C ASN A 182 -18.16 -25.79 -26.38
N ILE A 183 -17.85 -24.84 -27.28
CA ILE A 183 -18.55 -23.55 -27.41
C ILE A 183 -19.22 -23.47 -28.78
N THR A 184 -20.37 -22.80 -28.87
CA THR A 184 -21.09 -22.63 -30.15
C THR A 184 -20.43 -21.56 -31.02
N LEU A 185 -20.24 -21.85 -32.31
CA LEU A 185 -19.58 -20.94 -33.26
C LEU A 185 -20.33 -19.59 -33.34
N GLU A 186 -21.65 -19.63 -33.34
CA GLU A 186 -22.52 -18.47 -33.46
C GLU A 186 -22.28 -17.48 -32.32
N SER A 187 -22.11 -17.97 -31.09
CA SER A 187 -21.86 -17.13 -29.92
C SER A 187 -20.50 -16.43 -29.98
N VAL A 188 -19.49 -17.10 -30.55
CA VAL A 188 -18.16 -16.53 -30.73
C VAL A 188 -18.16 -15.53 -31.88
N LYS A 189 -18.86 -15.81 -32.98
CA LYS A 189 -19.02 -14.90 -34.12
C LYS A 189 -19.72 -13.60 -33.73
N GLU A 190 -20.73 -13.66 -32.87
CA GLU A 190 -21.42 -12.47 -32.37
C GLU A 190 -20.46 -11.51 -31.65
N CYS A 191 -19.44 -12.03 -30.97
CA CYS A 191 -18.41 -11.22 -30.32
C CYS A 191 -17.56 -10.42 -31.31
N PHE A 192 -17.29 -10.90 -32.53
CA PHE A 192 -16.34 -10.24 -33.47
C PHE A 192 -16.72 -8.79 -33.80
N ASN A 193 -18.03 -8.49 -33.89
CA ASN A 193 -18.51 -7.13 -34.10
C ASN A 193 -18.16 -6.21 -32.93
N ASN A 194 -18.25 -6.74 -31.71
CA ASN A 194 -18.16 -5.97 -30.47
C ASN A 194 -16.75 -5.97 -29.88
N LEU A 195 -15.85 -6.86 -30.30
CA LEU A 195 -14.48 -6.96 -29.76
C LEU A 195 -13.73 -5.63 -29.86
N TYR A 196 -13.83 -4.97 -31.01
CA TYR A 196 -13.16 -3.68 -31.21
C TYR A 196 -13.75 -2.61 -30.29
N ASP A 197 -15.08 -2.49 -30.24
CA ASP A 197 -15.76 -1.51 -29.40
C ASP A 197 -15.56 -1.77 -27.90
N ALA A 198 -15.49 -3.04 -27.49
CA ALA A 198 -15.12 -3.45 -26.14
C ALA A 198 -13.69 -3.02 -25.81
N SER A 199 -12.77 -3.12 -26.77
CA SER A 199 -11.39 -2.65 -26.61
C SER A 199 -11.24 -1.11 -26.61
N LEU A 200 -12.23 -0.36 -27.09
CA LEU A 200 -12.23 1.11 -27.07
C LEU A 200 -12.53 1.73 -25.71
N LYS A 201 -13.13 0.95 -24.79
CA LYS A 201 -13.53 1.46 -23.47
C LYS A 201 -12.36 1.73 -22.53
N ASP A 202 -11.14 1.43 -22.97
CA ASP A 202 -9.94 1.57 -22.17
C ASP A 202 -8.94 2.58 -22.76
N THR A 203 -8.32 3.36 -21.88
CA THR A 203 -7.63 4.62 -22.23
C THR A 203 -6.18 4.69 -21.77
N ASN A 204 -5.57 3.60 -21.30
CA ASN A 204 -4.24 3.64 -20.68
C ASN A 204 -3.12 2.94 -21.47
N ASP A 205 -2.10 3.76 -21.74
CA ASP A 205 -0.73 3.58 -22.21
C ASP A 205 -0.11 2.20 -22.57
N TYR A 206 0.81 2.28 -23.52
CA TYR A 206 1.48 1.21 -24.27
C TYR A 206 2.41 0.33 -23.42
N ARG A 207 2.04 -0.95 -23.23
CA ARG A 207 3.02 -2.03 -22.96
C ARG A 207 3.32 -2.79 -24.24
N ASP A 208 4.54 -3.32 -24.38
CA ASP A 208 4.95 -4.08 -25.58
C ASP A 208 4.24 -5.45 -25.73
N GLU A 209 3.59 -5.95 -24.68
CA GLU A 209 3.03 -7.31 -24.61
C GLU A 209 1.50 -7.30 -24.53
N ILE A 210 0.84 -8.06 -25.41
CA ILE A 210 -0.64 -8.11 -25.45
C ILE A 210 -1.15 -9.03 -24.34
N VAL A 211 -2.08 -8.55 -23.51
CA VAL A 211 -2.64 -9.33 -22.39
C VAL A 211 -4.13 -9.57 -22.64
N ILE A 212 -4.57 -10.83 -22.48
CA ILE A 212 -5.99 -11.20 -22.42
C ILE A 212 -6.30 -11.56 -20.97
N CYS A 213 -7.07 -10.71 -20.28
CA CYS A 213 -7.43 -10.90 -18.88
C CYS A 213 -8.87 -11.38 -18.73
N ALA A 214 -9.07 -12.52 -18.05
CA ALA A 214 -10.38 -13.14 -17.88
C ALA A 214 -11.34 -12.37 -16.95
N GLU A 215 -10.87 -11.32 -16.30
CA GLU A 215 -11.73 -10.40 -15.56
C GLU A 215 -12.55 -9.48 -16.49
N TYR A 216 -12.03 -9.17 -17.69
CA TYR A 216 -12.63 -8.15 -18.56
C TYR A 216 -13.33 -8.69 -19.79
N TRP A 217 -12.97 -9.91 -20.18
CA TRP A 217 -13.45 -10.55 -21.38
C TRP A 217 -14.26 -11.77 -21.01
N ASP A 218 -15.42 -11.91 -21.63
CA ASP A 218 -16.22 -13.12 -21.51
C ASP A 218 -15.52 -14.30 -22.19
N VAL A 219 -15.89 -15.52 -21.82
CA VAL A 219 -15.28 -16.75 -22.36
C VAL A 219 -15.27 -16.76 -23.90
N ASN A 220 -16.37 -16.36 -24.52
CA ASN A 220 -16.50 -16.31 -25.98
C ASN A 220 -15.58 -15.26 -26.61
N GLU A 221 -15.39 -14.11 -25.95
CA GLU A 221 -14.51 -13.05 -26.40
C GLU A 221 -13.03 -13.47 -26.26
N ILE A 222 -12.67 -14.13 -25.16
CA ILE A 222 -11.33 -14.70 -24.95
C ILE A 222 -10.99 -15.70 -26.05
N ILE A 223 -11.94 -16.58 -26.40
CA ILE A 223 -11.78 -17.53 -27.51
C ILE A 223 -11.64 -16.81 -28.84
N ALA A 224 -12.47 -15.81 -29.12
CA ALA A 224 -12.39 -15.05 -30.36
C ALA A 224 -11.02 -14.32 -30.49
N LEU A 225 -10.59 -13.61 -29.45
CA LEU A 225 -9.31 -12.91 -29.40
C LEU A 225 -8.12 -13.86 -29.57
N SER A 226 -8.11 -14.96 -28.82
CA SER A 226 -7.04 -15.95 -28.91
C SER A 226 -6.99 -16.63 -30.28
N ALA A 227 -8.14 -16.93 -30.89
CA ALA A 227 -8.21 -17.48 -32.24
C ALA A 227 -7.63 -16.50 -33.27
N ILE A 228 -8.02 -15.22 -33.21
CA ILE A 228 -7.48 -14.15 -34.04
C ILE A 228 -5.97 -14.06 -33.85
N PHE A 229 -5.49 -13.87 -32.62
CA PHE A 229 -4.08 -13.65 -32.36
C PHE A 229 -3.21 -14.85 -32.75
N ARG A 230 -3.67 -16.09 -32.51
CA ARG A 230 -2.93 -17.27 -32.99
C ARG A 230 -2.90 -17.37 -34.51
N HIS A 231 -4.00 -17.02 -35.20
CA HIS A 231 -4.05 -17.03 -36.66
C HIS A 231 -3.05 -16.04 -37.28
N PHE A 232 -2.91 -14.84 -36.69
CA PHE A 232 -1.95 -13.82 -37.14
C PHE A 232 -0.58 -13.88 -36.46
N HIS A 233 -0.29 -14.93 -35.68
CA HIS A 233 0.95 -15.10 -34.92
C HIS A 233 1.29 -13.93 -33.98
N VAL A 234 0.27 -13.28 -33.45
CA VAL A 234 0.39 -12.24 -32.42
C VAL A 234 0.58 -12.94 -31.07
N LYS A 235 1.70 -12.63 -30.40
CA LYS A 235 1.98 -13.17 -29.06
C LYS A 235 1.12 -12.46 -28.03
N PHE A 236 0.56 -13.22 -27.10
CA PHE A 236 -0.19 -12.68 -25.98
C PHE A 236 0.07 -13.47 -24.70
N ILE A 237 -0.19 -12.84 -23.56
CA ILE A 237 -0.16 -13.40 -22.21
C ILE A 237 -1.61 -13.53 -21.73
N TYR A 238 -1.90 -14.58 -20.96
CA TYR A 238 -3.21 -14.79 -20.36
C TYR A 238 -3.15 -14.51 -18.86
N TRP A 239 -4.08 -13.68 -18.39
CA TRP A 239 -4.32 -13.47 -16.97
C TRP A 239 -5.67 -14.05 -16.56
N ASP A 240 -5.71 -14.73 -15.43
CA ASP A 240 -6.93 -15.30 -14.88
C ASP A 240 -7.86 -14.23 -14.28
N ARG A 241 -8.95 -14.67 -13.64
CA ARG A 241 -9.95 -13.76 -13.03
C ARG A 241 -9.42 -12.98 -11.82
N VAL A 242 -8.28 -13.38 -11.25
CA VAL A 242 -7.61 -12.65 -10.16
C VAL A 242 -6.44 -11.82 -10.69
N SER A 243 -6.40 -11.56 -12.00
CA SER A 243 -5.38 -10.76 -12.69
C SER A 243 -3.97 -11.30 -12.48
N THR A 244 -3.83 -12.62 -12.35
CA THR A 244 -2.53 -13.29 -12.21
C THR A 244 -2.20 -14.01 -13.51
N GLU A 245 -0.93 -13.93 -13.94
CA GLU A 245 -0.46 -14.69 -15.10
C GLU A 245 -0.66 -16.19 -14.87
N ALA A 246 -1.35 -16.82 -15.81
CA ALA A 246 -1.75 -18.21 -15.73
C ALA A 246 -1.58 -18.92 -17.07
N GLU A 247 -1.59 -20.25 -17.03
CA GLU A 247 -1.68 -21.04 -18.25
C GLU A 247 -3.03 -20.80 -18.94
N PHE A 248 -2.99 -20.62 -20.26
CA PHE A 248 -4.18 -20.35 -21.04
C PHE A 248 -5.09 -21.60 -21.05
N PRO A 249 -6.33 -21.52 -20.52
CA PRO A 249 -7.12 -22.71 -20.19
C PRO A 249 -7.87 -23.31 -21.39
N TYR A 250 -7.71 -22.74 -22.59
CA TYR A 250 -8.46 -23.13 -23.78
C TYR A 250 -7.55 -23.73 -24.85
N GLU A 251 -8.08 -24.73 -25.56
CA GLU A 251 -7.39 -25.40 -26.66
C GLU A 251 -7.54 -24.58 -27.94
N VAL A 252 -6.48 -23.88 -28.33
CA VAL A 252 -6.45 -23.09 -29.57
C VAL A 252 -5.27 -23.58 -30.40
N PRO A 253 -5.45 -24.53 -31.34
CA PRO A 253 -4.34 -25.08 -32.11
C PRO A 253 -3.58 -23.98 -32.84
N TYR A 254 -2.26 -24.10 -32.95
CA TYR A 254 -1.50 -23.20 -33.82
C TYR A 254 -2.00 -23.38 -35.25
N TRP A 255 -2.43 -22.27 -35.87
CA TRP A 255 -2.68 -22.29 -37.29
C TRP A 255 -1.33 -22.46 -38.00
N LEU A 256 -1.14 -23.62 -38.60
CA LEU A 256 -0.04 -23.86 -39.52
C LEU A 256 -0.57 -23.47 -40.90
N PRO A 257 -0.14 -22.34 -41.49
CA PRO A 257 -0.42 -22.10 -42.89
C PRO A 257 0.13 -23.30 -43.65
N THR A 258 -0.70 -23.95 -44.46
CA THR A 258 -0.19 -24.75 -45.56
C THR A 258 0.57 -23.79 -46.48
N LEU A 259 1.88 -23.64 -46.21
CA LEU A 259 2.93 -23.06 -47.05
C LEU A 259 2.44 -22.04 -48.09
N GLU A 260 2.29 -20.75 -47.72
CA GLU A 260 2.46 -19.64 -48.68
C GLU A 260 2.42 -18.20 -48.12
N TYR A 261 2.22 -17.95 -46.82
CA TYR A 261 2.20 -16.57 -46.30
C TYR A 261 3.58 -16.09 -45.79
N HIS A 262 4.18 -15.13 -46.51
CA HIS A 262 5.36 -14.39 -46.09
C HIS A 262 5.06 -13.52 -44.85
N LYS A 263 5.81 -13.74 -43.76
CA LYS A 263 5.73 -12.98 -42.49
C LYS A 263 6.45 -11.63 -42.61
N PRO A 264 5.79 -10.48 -42.38
CA PRO A 264 6.42 -9.34 -41.75
C PRO A 264 6.48 -9.55 -40.22
N ARG A 265 7.58 -9.11 -39.57
CA ARG A 265 7.74 -9.16 -38.12
C ARG A 265 6.91 -8.07 -37.44
N PHE A 266 5.80 -8.47 -36.83
CA PHE A 266 4.91 -7.62 -36.00
C PHE A 266 5.66 -6.69 -35.03
N ALA A 267 6.73 -7.17 -34.38
CA ALA A 267 7.50 -6.41 -33.40
C ALA A 267 8.40 -5.29 -34.00
N GLU A 268 8.76 -5.38 -35.28
CA GLU A 268 9.50 -4.32 -35.98
C GLU A 268 8.53 -3.23 -36.45
N THR A 269 7.32 -3.61 -36.90
CA THR A 269 6.30 -2.64 -37.33
C THR A 269 5.75 -1.83 -36.16
N MET A 270 5.50 -2.45 -34.99
CA MET A 270 5.00 -1.73 -33.81
C MET A 270 6.01 -0.69 -33.27
N ARG A 271 7.33 -0.92 -33.42
CA ARG A 271 8.37 0.06 -33.04
C ARG A 271 8.40 1.30 -33.94
N HIS A 272 7.98 1.20 -35.20
CA HIS A 272 7.91 2.35 -36.12
C HIS A 272 6.69 3.24 -35.90
N PHE A 273 5.73 2.83 -35.06
CA PHE A 273 4.56 3.65 -34.74
C PHE A 273 4.73 4.48 -33.45
N GLY A 274 5.85 4.34 -32.74
CA GLY A 274 6.25 5.29 -31.71
C GLY A 274 6.94 6.49 -32.35
N CYS A 275 6.31 7.67 -32.28
CA CYS A 275 6.80 8.96 -32.82
C CYS A 275 6.87 9.05 -34.36
N HIS A 276 5.81 9.55 -34.99
CA HIS A 276 5.92 10.69 -35.91
C HIS A 276 4.59 11.46 -35.97
N ASP A 277 4.69 12.70 -35.51
CA ASP A 277 3.91 13.89 -35.88
C ASP A 277 2.43 13.95 -35.44
N LEU A 278 2.24 14.46 -34.22
CA LEU A 278 1.15 15.40 -33.91
C LEU A 278 1.76 16.80 -33.91
N ASP A 279 1.81 17.41 -35.09
CA ASP A 279 1.80 18.86 -35.31
C ASP A 279 0.54 19.19 -36.14
#